data_AF-A0A7J9IF16-F1
#
_entry.id   AF-A0A7J9IF16-F1
#
_cell.length_a   1.000
_cell.length_b   1.000
_cell.length_c   1.000
_cell.angle_alpha   90.00
_cell.angle_beta   90.00
_cell.angle_gamma   90.00
#
_symmetry.space_group_name_H-M   'P 1'
#
loop_
_entity.id
_entity.type
_entity.pdbx_description
1 polymer ?
#
loop_
_entity_poly.entity_id
_entity_poly.type
_entity_poly.pdbx_seq_one_letter_code
_entity_poly.pdbx_strand_id
1 'polypeptide(L)'
;MEVFMGRHPGDLISYLSSLELTSSSMSNDQQVLLKNTLDQRPSAPVGQSAQDLVSTMKIALACLNGNPQLRPTMKEVSQALGRQSILYQALSRP
;
A
#
# COMPACT_ATOMS: atom_id res chain seq x y z
N MET A 1 -7.26 -2.26 1.79
CA MET A 1 -6.56 -2.90 0.66
C MET A 1 -7.49 -3.19 -0.51
N GLU A 2 -8.75 -3.56 -0.24
CA GLU A 2 -9.78 -3.80 -1.26
C GLU A 2 -9.86 -2.73 -2.35
N VAL A 3 -9.80 -1.46 -1.97
CA VAL A 3 -9.94 -0.33 -2.90
C VAL A 3 -8.87 -0.34 -3.99
N PHE A 4 -7.59 -0.50 -3.64
CA PHE A 4 -6.51 -0.44 -4.62
C PHE A 4 -6.31 -1.76 -5.35
N MET A 5 -6.79 -2.88 -4.81
CA MET A 5 -6.70 -4.19 -5.46
C MET A 5 -7.88 -4.47 -6.40
N GLY A 6 -9.02 -3.78 -6.20
CA GLY A 6 -10.25 -4.04 -6.93
C GLY A 6 -10.90 -5.39 -6.61
N ARG A 7 -10.43 -6.10 -5.55
CA ARG A 7 -10.90 -7.43 -5.13
C ARG A 7 -10.72 -7.65 -3.63
N HIS A 8 -11.34 -8.70 -3.11
CA HIS A 8 -11.24 -9.10 -1.70
C HIS A 8 -9.77 -9.39 -1.30
N PRO A 9 -9.28 -8.94 -0.13
CA PRO A 9 -7.86 -8.98 0.20
C PRO A 9 -7.46 -10.28 0.92
N GLY A 10 -8.41 -11.17 1.27
CA GLY A 10 -8.14 -12.42 1.99
C GLY A 10 -7.08 -13.29 1.32
N ASP A 11 -7.13 -13.42 -0.02
CA ASP A 11 -6.14 -14.16 -0.82
C ASP A 11 -4.74 -13.53 -0.68
N LEU A 12 -4.67 -12.19 -0.69
CA LEU A 12 -3.40 -11.46 -0.63
C LEU A 12 -2.80 -11.46 0.77
N ILE A 13 -3.61 -11.32 1.82
CA ILE A 13 -3.12 -11.38 3.20
C ILE A 13 -2.47 -12.74 3.46
N SER A 14 -3.09 -13.81 2.96
CA SER A 14 -2.54 -15.18 3.03
C SER A 14 -1.21 -15.31 2.28
N TYR A 15 -1.13 -14.71 1.08
CA TYR A 15 0.09 -14.68 0.27
C TYR A 15 1.22 -13.86 0.92
N LEU A 16 0.92 -12.67 1.45
CA LEU A 16 1.87 -11.79 2.13
C LEU A 16 2.41 -12.42 3.42
N SER A 17 1.53 -13.06 4.20
CA SER A 17 1.93 -13.79 5.40
C SER A 17 2.86 -14.97 5.08
N SER A 18 2.69 -15.59 3.90
CA SER A 18 3.60 -16.64 3.42
C SER A 18 4.95 -16.06 2.97
N LEU A 19 4.95 -14.84 2.41
CA LEU A 19 6.14 -14.17 1.88
C LEU A 19 7.04 -13.60 2.99
N GLU A 20 6.45 -13.13 4.10
CA GLU A 20 7.20 -12.66 5.27
C GLU A 20 8.07 -13.79 5.89
N LEU A 21 7.66 -15.05 5.69
CA LEU A 21 8.42 -16.23 6.12
C LEU A 21 9.59 -16.58 5.17
N THR A 22 9.60 -16.08 3.93
CA THR A 22 10.55 -16.51 2.89
C THR A 22 11.58 -15.47 2.49
N SER A 23 11.38 -14.18 2.80
CA SER A 23 12.18 -13.10 2.22
C SER A 23 12.74 -12.12 3.26
N SER A 24 14.03 -12.22 3.54
CA SER A 24 14.82 -11.24 4.32
C SER A 24 15.34 -10.06 3.47
N SER A 25 14.98 -9.96 2.20
CA SER A 25 15.39 -8.88 1.27
C SER A 25 14.16 -8.14 0.72
N MET A 26 13.97 -6.90 1.22
CA MET A 26 12.70 -6.16 1.21
C MET A 26 12.48 -5.18 0.03
N SER A 27 13.22 -5.29 -1.09
CA SER A 27 13.27 -4.16 -2.06
C SER A 27 12.59 -4.42 -3.41
N ASN A 28 12.87 -5.55 -4.08
CA ASN A 28 12.44 -5.77 -5.47
C ASN A 28 11.14 -6.56 -5.57
N ASP A 29 10.95 -7.57 -4.72
CA ASP A 29 9.79 -8.46 -4.79
C ASP A 29 8.49 -7.74 -4.41
N GLN A 30 8.55 -6.75 -3.50
CA GLN A 30 7.40 -5.92 -3.13
C GLN A 30 6.92 -5.02 -4.27
N GLN A 31 7.83 -4.50 -5.12
CA GLN A 31 7.45 -3.66 -6.26
C GLN A 31 6.78 -4.48 -7.37
N VAL A 32 7.28 -5.69 -7.62
CA VAL A 32 6.67 -6.62 -8.58
C VAL A 32 5.31 -7.10 -8.07
N LEU A 33 5.20 -7.43 -6.79
CA LEU A 33 3.94 -7.82 -6.16
C LEU A 33 2.91 -6.69 -6.22
N LEU A 34 3.32 -5.47 -5.89
CA LEU A 34 2.52 -4.26 -6.04
C LEU A 34 1.93 -4.17 -7.44
N LYS A 35 2.76 -4.16 -8.47
CA LYS A 35 2.30 -4.06 -9.87
C LYS A 35 1.26 -5.14 -10.23
N ASN A 36 1.43 -6.36 -9.73
CA ASN A 36 0.53 -7.48 -10.04
C ASN A 36 -0.75 -7.52 -9.17
N THR A 37 -0.81 -6.77 -8.07
CA THR A 37 -1.94 -6.77 -7.12
C THR A 37 -2.83 -5.54 -7.22
N LEU A 38 -2.41 -4.52 -7.97
CA LEU A 38 -3.23 -3.35 -8.23
C LEU A 38 -4.42 -3.70 -9.13
N ASP A 39 -5.54 -3.03 -8.88
CA ASP A 39 -6.68 -3.02 -9.77
C ASP A 39 -6.20 -2.61 -11.17
N GLN A 40 -6.45 -3.45 -12.17
CA GLN A 40 -6.05 -3.20 -13.55
C GLN A 40 -7.12 -2.43 -14.33
N ARG A 41 -8.30 -2.19 -13.74
CA ARG A 41 -9.38 -1.40 -14.39
C ARG A 41 -9.01 0.08 -14.54
N PRO A 42 -8.35 0.75 -13.58
CA PRO A 42 -7.81 2.09 -13.76
C PRO A 42 -6.55 2.07 -14.64
N SER A 43 -6.28 3.18 -15.32
CA SER A 43 -4.98 3.40 -15.98
C SER A 43 -3.83 3.29 -14.97
N ALA A 44 -2.71 2.72 -15.40
CA ALA A 44 -1.53 2.58 -14.56
C ALA A 44 -1.12 3.95 -13.96
N PRO A 45 -0.96 4.04 -12.63
CA PRO A 45 -0.58 5.30 -12.00
C PRO A 45 0.82 5.72 -12.45
N VAL A 46 0.98 7.01 -12.71
CA VAL A 46 2.22 7.63 -13.19
C VAL A 46 2.62 8.83 -12.33
N GLY A 47 3.92 9.11 -12.26
CA GLY A 47 4.46 10.22 -11.49
C GLY A 47 4.13 10.12 -9.99
N GLN A 48 3.59 11.19 -9.42
CA GLN A 48 3.27 11.29 -8.00
C GLN A 48 2.27 10.22 -7.54
N SER A 49 1.29 9.90 -8.38
CA SER A 49 0.27 8.89 -8.05
C SER A 49 0.86 7.50 -7.81
N ALA A 50 1.92 7.13 -8.53
CA ALA A 50 2.63 5.87 -8.33
C ALA A 50 3.39 5.87 -6.99
N GLN A 51 4.01 6.99 -6.62
CA GLN A 51 4.71 7.12 -5.34
C GLN A 51 3.75 7.08 -4.16
N ASP A 52 2.61 7.76 -4.27
CA ASP A 52 1.57 7.78 -3.24
C ASP A 52 1.05 6.36 -3.01
N LEU A 53 0.78 5.63 -4.08
CA LEU A 53 0.34 4.23 -4.03
C LEU A 53 1.36 3.31 -3.35
N VAL A 54 2.64 3.44 -3.68
CA VAL A 54 3.72 2.68 -3.00
C VAL A 54 3.73 3.01 -1.51
N SER A 55 3.56 4.28 -1.15
CA SER A 55 3.50 4.71 0.25
C SER A 55 2.25 4.17 0.96
N THR A 56 1.08 4.19 0.32
CA THR A 56 -0.16 3.61 0.85
C THR A 56 0.00 2.11 1.10
N MET A 57 0.65 1.40 0.19
CA MET A 57 0.89 -0.05 0.34
C MET A 57 1.84 -0.36 1.48
N LYS A 58 2.90 0.45 1.66
CA LYS A 58 3.82 0.30 2.81
C LYS A 58 3.08 0.44 4.14
N ILE A 59 2.18 1.41 4.24
CA ILE A 59 1.33 1.59 5.42
C ILE A 59 0.41 0.37 5.60
N ALA A 60 -0.24 -0.08 4.53
CA ALA A 60 -1.12 -1.25 4.58
C ALA A 60 -0.38 -2.51 5.05
N LEU A 61 0.86 -2.74 4.58
CA LEU A 61 1.69 -3.85 5.01
C LEU A 61 2.12 -3.72 6.48
N ALA A 62 2.51 -2.52 6.93
CA ALA A 62 2.83 -2.28 8.33
C ALA A 62 1.62 -2.56 9.26
N CYS A 63 0.40 -2.25 8.83
CA CYS A 63 -0.82 -2.60 9.55
C CYS A 63 -1.07 -4.10 9.69
N LEU A 64 -0.56 -4.92 8.76
CA LEU A 64 -0.70 -6.39 8.77
C LEU A 64 0.37 -7.10 9.62
N ASN A 65 1.35 -6.38 10.17
CA ASN A 65 2.47 -6.99 10.86
C ASN A 65 2.00 -7.98 11.94
N GLY A 66 2.56 -9.19 11.98
CA GLY A 66 2.21 -10.19 13.00
C GLY A 66 2.46 -9.69 14.43
N ASN A 67 3.47 -8.85 14.62
CA ASN A 67 3.80 -8.23 15.90
C ASN A 67 2.93 -6.98 16.15
N PRO A 68 2.05 -6.97 17.17
CA PRO A 68 1.18 -5.83 17.47
C PRO A 68 1.94 -4.54 17.82
N GLN A 69 3.16 -4.64 18.37
CA GLN A 69 3.97 -3.47 18.73
C GLN A 69 4.58 -2.76 17.53
N LEU A 70 4.66 -3.43 16.38
CA LEU A 70 5.16 -2.86 15.12
C LEU A 70 4.03 -2.29 14.26
N ARG A 71 2.75 -2.55 14.62
CA ARG A 71 1.62 -2.01 13.88
C ARG A 71 1.48 -0.51 14.19
N PRO A 72 1.26 0.33 13.17
CA PRO A 72 1.01 1.73 13.38
C PRO A 72 -0.35 1.95 14.05
N THR A 73 -0.44 3.03 14.82
CA THR A 73 -1.71 3.51 15.38
C THR A 73 -2.59 4.10 14.27
N MET A 74 -3.92 4.09 14.47
CA MET A 74 -4.84 4.71 13.51
C MET A 74 -4.58 6.22 13.32
N LYS A 75 -3.99 6.89 14.33
CA LYS A 75 -3.55 8.29 14.23
C LYS A 75 -2.41 8.42 13.21
N GLU A 76 -1.40 7.58 13.27
CA GLU A 76 -0.29 7.58 12.31
C GLU A 76 -0.77 7.22 10.90
N VAL A 77 -1.66 6.23 10.79
CA VAL A 77 -2.28 5.83 9.51
C VAL A 77 -3.05 7.00 8.89
N SER A 78 -3.94 7.65 9.66
CA SER A 78 -4.75 8.76 9.16
C SER A 78 -3.90 9.98 8.78
N GLN A 79 -2.83 10.28 9.52
CA GLN A 79 -1.89 11.35 9.16
C GLN A 79 -1.13 11.03 7.87
N ALA A 80 -0.65 9.80 7.72
CA ALA A 80 0.10 9.40 6.53
C ALA A 80 -0.77 9.43 5.27
N LEU A 81 -2.02 8.94 5.36
CA LEU A 81 -2.99 9.01 4.26
C LEU A 81 -3.49 10.44 4.00
N GLY A 82 -3.69 11.23 5.06
CA GLY A 82 -4.12 12.63 4.95
C GLY A 82 -3.10 13.51 4.23
N ARG A 83 -1.80 13.28 4.44
CA ARG A 83 -0.73 13.99 3.70
C ARG A 83 -0.83 13.77 2.18
N GLN A 84 -1.24 12.58 1.74
CA GLN A 84 -1.44 12.27 0.32
C GLN A 84 -2.68 13.01 -0.22
N SER A 85 -3.77 13.06 0.55
CA SER A 85 -4.99 13.80 0.16
C SER A 85 -4.79 15.31 0.01
N ILE A 86 -3.95 15.92 0.85
CA ILE A 86 -3.64 17.36 0.77
C ILE A 86 -2.80 17.69 -0.47
N LEU A 87 -1.91 16.79 -0.90
CA LEU A 87 -1.12 16.97 -2.13
C LEU A 87 -2.00 16.92 -3.39
N TYR A 88 -2.96 15.99 -3.47
CA TYR A 88 -3.93 15.96 -4.57
C TYR A 88 -4.81 17.22 -4.62
N GLN A 89 -5.21 17.77 -3.46
CA GLN A 89 -5.98 19.02 -3.40
C GLN A 89 -5.14 20.27 -3.72
N ALA A 90 -3.86 20.28 -3.37
CA ALA A 90 -2.94 21.39 -3.67
C ALA A 90 -2.55 21.43 -5.16
N LEU A 91 -2.43 20.27 -5.81
CA LEU A 91 -2.12 20.16 -7.25
C LEU A 91 -3.34 20.32 -8.17
N SER A 92 -4.56 20.21 -7.63
CA SER A 92 -5.82 20.38 -8.39
C SER A 92 -6.45 21.76 -8.25
N ARG A 93 -5.80 22.72 -7.56
CA ARG A 93 -6.27 24.10 -7.56
C ARG A 93 -5.83 24.79 -8.87
N PRO A 94 -6.78 25.33 -9.67
CA PRO A 94 -6.46 26.11 -10.85
C PRO A 94 -5.80 27.45 -10.51
#